data_AF-A0A6I8UAD4-F1
#
_entry.id   AF-A0A6I8UAD4-F1
#
_cell.length_a   1.000
_cell.length_b   1.000
_cell.length_c   1.000
_cell.angle_alpha   90.00
_cell.angle_beta   90.00
_cell.angle_gamma   90.00
#
_symmetry.space_group_name_H-M   'P 1'
#
loop_
_entity.id
_entity.type
_entity.pdbx_description
1 polymer ?
#
loop_
_entity_poly.entity_id
_entity_poly.type
_entity_poly.pdbx_seq_one_letter_code
_entity_poly.pdbx_strand_id
1 'polypeptide(L)'
;MLSPIRTFYKLRFMNGLSFCAGHRTCSLMPTKLCYNYLNSVNQNLIMLKTCHMYRTERFMSMKISIQQDQERFFIHLHGMKAELGYFIRDGVMHIDHTKVPKELGGHGIGKLLAKAALEYALRNGLFIIIHCDFVKNYVEKYEPHYSKYILK
;
A
#
# COMPACT_ATOMS: atom_id res chain seq x y z
N MET A 1 -23.56 -48.35 -17.10
CA MET A 1 -23.95 -47.41 -16.03
C MET A 1 -22.73 -47.09 -15.19
N LEU A 2 -22.35 -45.81 -15.20
CA LEU A 2 -21.57 -45.01 -14.24
C LEU A 2 -20.53 -45.69 -13.30
N SER A 3 -19.26 -45.44 -13.66
CA SER A 3 -18.10 -44.95 -12.86
C SER A 3 -17.64 -45.63 -11.56
N PRO A 4 -16.32 -45.88 -11.42
CA PRO A 4 -15.64 -45.85 -10.12
C PRO A 4 -14.99 -44.50 -9.83
N ILE A 5 -15.00 -44.16 -8.54
CA ILE A 5 -14.36 -43.00 -7.91
C ILE A 5 -12.94 -43.39 -7.46
N ARG A 6 -12.01 -42.42 -7.59
CA ARG A 6 -10.70 -42.27 -6.92
C ARG A 6 -9.69 -43.41 -7.06
N THR A 7 -8.51 -43.09 -7.60
CA THR A 7 -7.28 -43.19 -6.80
C THR A 7 -6.14 -42.31 -7.34
N PHE A 8 -5.40 -41.77 -6.37
CA PHE A 8 -4.10 -41.11 -6.38
C PHE A 8 -3.08 -41.57 -7.44
N TYR A 9 -2.41 -40.62 -8.07
CA TYR A 9 -1.01 -40.72 -8.56
C TYR A 9 -0.39 -39.32 -8.44
N LYS A 10 0.45 -39.00 -7.44
CA LYS A 10 1.92 -39.16 -7.43
C LYS A 10 2.54 -38.94 -8.81
N LEU A 11 3.14 -37.79 -9.08
CA LEU A 11 4.25 -37.61 -10.04
C LEU A 11 4.80 -36.18 -9.85
N ARG A 12 5.92 -36.01 -9.15
CA ARG A 12 7.32 -36.09 -9.64
C ARG A 12 7.57 -35.06 -10.75
N PHE A 13 8.20 -33.95 -10.35
CA PHE A 13 8.91 -33.02 -11.22
C PHE A 13 9.90 -33.79 -12.09
N MET A 14 9.99 -33.42 -13.38
CA MET A 14 11.24 -33.12 -14.08
C MET A 14 10.94 -32.66 -15.52
N ASN A 15 11.68 -31.62 -15.92
CA ASN A 15 12.12 -31.28 -17.27
C ASN A 15 11.12 -30.58 -18.20
N GLY A 16 11.42 -29.31 -18.46
CA GLY A 16 10.64 -28.43 -19.32
C GLY A 16 10.54 -28.92 -20.77
N LEU A 17 9.36 -28.71 -21.35
CA LEU A 17 9.15 -27.91 -22.54
C LEU A 17 7.65 -27.64 -22.71
N SER A 18 7.38 -26.52 -23.38
CA SER A 18 6.16 -25.71 -23.49
C SER A 18 4.94 -26.40 -24.13
N PHE A 19 3.72 -26.03 -23.71
CA PHE A 19 2.61 -25.70 -24.63
C PHE A 19 1.65 -24.67 -24.02
N CYS A 20 1.50 -23.52 -24.67
CA CYS A 20 0.36 -22.63 -24.49
C CYS A 20 -0.76 -23.08 -25.43
N ALA A 21 -1.89 -23.51 -24.87
CA ALA A 21 -3.14 -23.69 -25.62
C ALA A 21 -4.31 -23.08 -24.83
N GLY A 22 -4.80 -21.95 -25.35
CA GLY A 22 -6.20 -21.54 -25.40
C GLY A 22 -7.10 -21.64 -24.17
N HIS A 23 -7.32 -20.49 -23.53
CA HIS A 23 -8.63 -19.94 -23.15
C HIS A 23 -9.66 -20.87 -22.46
N ARG A 24 -9.73 -20.77 -21.13
CA ARG A 24 -10.71 -19.95 -20.36
C ARG A 24 -10.76 -20.48 -18.93
N THR A 25 -10.75 -19.53 -17.99
CA THR A 25 -10.96 -19.69 -16.55
C THR A 25 -9.98 -20.63 -15.84
N CYS A 26 -9.01 -20.05 -15.12
CA CYS A 26 -8.71 -20.59 -13.80
C CYS A 26 -8.27 -19.45 -12.88
N SER A 27 -9.18 -19.23 -11.94
CA SER A 27 -9.10 -18.35 -10.80
C SER A 27 -7.96 -18.77 -9.86
N LEU A 28 -7.50 -17.78 -9.09
CA LEU A 28 -6.83 -17.88 -7.79
C LEU A 28 -5.37 -18.31 -7.81
N MET A 29 -4.50 -17.46 -7.24
CA MET A 29 -3.78 -17.72 -5.98
C MET A 29 -2.81 -16.53 -5.69
N PRO A 30 -2.29 -16.32 -4.46
CA PRO A 30 -2.61 -15.16 -3.62
C PRO A 30 -1.47 -14.14 -3.52
N THR A 31 -1.81 -12.84 -3.47
CA THR A 31 -0.87 -11.76 -3.14
C THR A 31 -0.59 -11.71 -1.63
N LYS A 32 0.24 -12.63 -1.14
CA LYS A 32 0.97 -12.45 0.12
C LYS A 32 2.46 -12.56 -0.19
N LEU A 33 3.22 -11.57 0.28
CA LEU A 33 4.69 -11.43 0.24
C LEU A 33 5.27 -10.61 -0.92
N CYS A 34 4.83 -9.35 -1.05
CA CYS A 34 5.68 -8.28 -1.59
C CYS A 34 5.65 -7.08 -0.62
N TYR A 35 6.01 -7.30 0.64
CA TYR A 35 6.40 -6.20 1.53
C TYR A 35 7.52 -6.67 2.45
N ASN A 36 8.71 -6.78 1.88
CA ASN A 36 9.97 -6.71 2.62
C ASN A 36 10.76 -5.60 1.94
N TYR A 37 10.77 -4.42 2.52
CA TYR A 37 11.90 -4.01 3.36
C TYR A 37 13.17 -3.92 2.49
N LEU A 38 13.20 -2.88 1.64
CA LEU A 38 14.39 -2.43 0.94
C LEU A 38 15.37 -1.86 1.98
N ASN A 39 16.12 -2.74 2.63
CA ASN A 39 17.34 -2.36 3.33
C ASN A 39 18.54 -2.92 2.57
N SER A 40 19.35 -1.98 2.09
CA SER A 40 20.81 -2.08 1.94
C SER A 40 21.40 -3.14 0.98
N VAL A 41 21.87 -2.65 -0.17
CA VAL A 41 23.08 -3.10 -0.91
C VAL A 41 23.02 -4.50 -1.57
N ASN A 42 22.69 -4.54 -2.86
CA ASN A 42 23.63 -4.95 -3.91
C ASN A 42 23.00 -4.89 -5.31
N GLN A 43 23.78 -4.36 -6.24
CA GLN A 43 23.49 -4.25 -7.67
C GLN A 43 23.34 -5.65 -8.28
N ASN A 44 22.32 -5.88 -9.12
CA ASN A 44 22.45 -6.56 -10.41
C ASN A 44 21.09 -6.55 -11.15
N LEU A 45 21.10 -5.95 -12.35
CA LEU A 45 20.00 -5.84 -13.29
C LEU A 45 19.34 -7.18 -13.61
N ILE A 46 18.00 -7.26 -13.57
CA ILE A 46 17.23 -8.03 -14.55
C ILE A 46 15.94 -7.27 -14.91
N MET A 47 15.95 -6.69 -16.10
CA MET A 47 14.81 -6.14 -16.86
C MET A 47 14.61 -7.16 -18.00
N LEU A 48 13.49 -7.86 -18.19
CA LEU A 48 12.21 -7.40 -18.70
C LEU A 48 11.27 -8.61 -18.88
N LYS A 49 9.96 -8.44 -18.71
CA LYS A 49 8.96 -8.59 -19.79
C LYS A 49 7.55 -8.34 -19.29
N THR A 50 6.94 -7.29 -19.84
CA THR A 50 5.62 -6.72 -19.56
C THR A 50 4.50 -7.38 -20.37
N CYS A 51 3.28 -7.35 -19.83
CA CYS A 51 2.07 -7.11 -20.62
C CYS A 51 1.15 -6.12 -19.88
N HIS A 52 1.11 -4.90 -20.41
CA HIS A 52 0.03 -3.88 -20.45
C HIS A 52 -1.25 -4.18 -19.60
N MET A 53 -1.81 -3.30 -18.77
CA MET A 53 -2.09 -1.89 -19.03
C MET A 53 -2.66 -1.18 -17.76
N TYR A 54 -1.86 -0.35 -17.08
CA TYR A 54 -2.27 0.93 -16.47
C TYR A 54 -0.98 1.68 -16.08
N ARG A 55 -0.44 2.42 -17.05
CA ARG A 55 0.31 3.68 -16.91
C ARG A 55 1.18 3.84 -15.66
N THR A 56 2.23 3.04 -15.51
CA THR A 56 3.32 3.32 -14.57
C THR A 56 4.31 4.31 -15.16
N GLU A 57 3.83 5.44 -15.71
CA GLU A 57 4.73 6.46 -16.24
C GLU A 57 4.86 7.63 -15.27
N ARG A 58 6.13 7.85 -14.87
CA ARG A 58 6.68 8.93 -14.05
C ARG A 58 6.71 8.68 -12.54
N PHE A 59 7.43 7.65 -12.12
CA PHE A 59 8.25 7.81 -10.91
C PHE A 59 9.49 8.65 -11.28
N MET A 60 9.26 9.93 -11.62
CA MET A 60 10.33 10.92 -11.50
C MET A 60 10.66 10.93 -10.02
N SER A 61 11.89 10.56 -9.68
CA SER A 61 12.35 10.45 -8.30
C SER A 61 12.43 11.85 -7.69
N MET A 62 11.26 12.40 -7.34
CA MET A 62 11.15 13.64 -6.60
C MET A 62 11.43 13.30 -5.14
N LYS A 63 12.41 13.99 -4.56
CA LYS A 63 12.70 13.88 -3.14
C LYS A 63 11.59 14.58 -2.36
N ILE A 64 10.60 13.81 -1.91
CA ILE A 64 9.53 14.29 -1.05
C ILE A 64 9.99 14.15 0.40
N SER A 65 10.07 15.27 1.13
CA SER A 65 10.32 15.28 2.57
C SER A 65 9.03 15.60 3.33
N ILE A 66 8.66 14.74 4.27
CA ILE A 66 7.54 14.98 5.18
C ILE A 66 8.07 15.74 6.39
N GLN A 67 7.43 16.87 6.69
CA GLN A 67 7.67 17.65 7.89
C GLN A 67 6.49 17.48 8.85
N GLN A 68 6.75 17.65 10.14
CA GLN A 68 5.76 17.48 11.19
C GLN A 68 5.88 18.61 12.21
N ASP A 69 4.74 19.16 12.59
CA ASP A 69 4.54 20.00 13.78
C ASP A 69 3.76 19.21 14.85
N GLN A 70 3.46 19.85 15.98
CA GLN A 70 2.66 19.26 17.06
C GLN A 70 1.22 18.88 16.65
N GLU A 71 0.67 19.53 15.63
CA GLU A 71 -0.74 19.38 15.23
C GLU A 71 -0.94 18.94 13.77
N ARG A 72 0.15 18.81 13.00
CA ARG A 72 0.03 18.52 11.57
C ARG A 72 1.26 17.89 10.95
N PHE A 73 1.02 17.07 9.94
CA PHE A 73 2.01 16.62 8.98
C PHE A 73 1.86 17.43 7.70
N PHE A 74 2.95 17.86 7.10
CA PHE A 74 2.90 18.63 5.87
C PHE A 74 4.07 18.34 4.94
N ILE A 75 3.82 18.60 3.66
CA ILE A 75 4.79 18.46 2.57
C ILE A 75 4.74 19.74 1.76
N HIS A 76 5.90 20.34 1.53
CA HIS A 76 6.07 21.45 0.62
C HIS A 76 6.59 20.95 -0.73
N LEU A 77 5.83 21.17 -1.80
CA LEU A 77 6.20 20.82 -3.17
C LEU A 77 5.77 21.94 -4.12
N HIS A 78 6.71 22.42 -4.94
CA HIS A 78 6.44 23.46 -5.94
C HIS A 78 5.75 24.72 -5.38
N GLY A 79 6.14 25.15 -4.17
CA GLY A 79 5.53 26.31 -3.50
C GLY A 79 4.12 26.05 -2.95
N MET A 80 3.59 24.84 -3.08
CA MET A 80 2.30 24.42 -2.55
C MET A 80 2.49 23.56 -1.31
N LYS A 81 1.50 23.61 -0.41
CA LYS A 81 1.51 22.86 0.85
C LYS A 81 0.37 21.85 0.85
N ALA A 82 0.72 20.58 1.04
CA ALA A 82 -0.24 19.54 1.40
C ALA A 82 -0.09 19.24 2.89
N GLU A 83 -1.20 19.08 3.61
CA GLU A 83 -1.19 18.87 5.06
C GLU A 83 -2.25 17.89 5.55
N LEU A 84 -1.96 17.26 6.69
CA LEU A 84 -2.85 16.40 7.45
C LEU A 84 -2.85 16.88 8.89
N GLY A 85 -4.02 17.29 9.37
CA GLY A 85 -4.23 17.79 10.74
C GLY A 85 -4.57 16.66 11.70
N TYR A 86 -4.00 16.72 12.90
CA TYR A 86 -4.27 15.79 13.99
C TYR A 86 -4.14 16.49 15.35
N PHE A 87 -4.74 15.90 16.38
CA PHE A 87 -4.45 16.25 17.76
C PHE A 87 -4.37 15.00 18.62
N ILE A 88 -3.74 15.12 19.79
CA ILE A 88 -3.60 14.01 20.74
C ILE A 88 -4.34 14.40 22.02
N ARG A 89 -5.23 13.53 22.48
CA ARG A 89 -5.95 13.68 23.75
C ARG A 89 -6.02 12.31 24.43
N ASP A 90 -5.70 12.27 25.72
CA ASP A 90 -5.80 11.06 26.56
C ASP A 90 -5.06 9.83 25.99
N GLY A 91 -3.90 10.04 25.34
CA GLY A 91 -3.14 8.97 24.70
C GLY A 91 -3.72 8.46 23.37
N VAL A 92 -4.72 9.17 22.83
CA VAL A 92 -5.37 8.85 21.56
C VAL A 92 -5.09 9.96 20.55
N MET A 93 -4.61 9.57 19.37
CA MET A 93 -4.38 10.46 18.24
C MET A 93 -5.64 10.53 17.37
N HIS A 94 -6.22 11.73 17.27
CA HIS A 94 -7.36 12.03 16.43
C HIS A 94 -6.89 12.61 15.09
N ILE A 95 -7.29 11.99 13.99
CA ILE A 95 -6.98 12.45 12.63
C ILE A 95 -8.22 13.15 12.06
N ASP A 96 -8.13 14.47 11.89
CA ASP A 96 -9.29 15.30 11.55
C ASP A 96 -9.51 15.44 10.04
N HIS A 97 -8.49 15.91 9.33
CA HIS A 97 -8.63 16.26 7.94
C HIS A 97 -7.31 16.16 7.19
N THR A 98 -7.40 15.85 5.89
CA THR A 98 -6.29 15.89 4.95
C THR A 98 -6.62 16.88 3.85
N LYS A 99 -5.76 17.90 3.65
CA LYS A 99 -5.89 18.92 2.61
C LYS A 99 -4.72 18.77 1.65
N VAL A 100 -5.04 18.41 0.41
CA VAL A 100 -4.07 18.34 -0.68
C VAL A 100 -4.56 19.28 -1.79
N PRO A 101 -3.76 20.28 -2.20
CA PRO A 101 -4.08 21.11 -3.36
C PRO A 101 -4.35 20.24 -4.59
N LYS A 102 -5.27 20.67 -5.46
CA LYS A 102 -5.69 19.87 -6.63
C LYS A 102 -4.54 19.64 -7.60
N GLU A 103 -3.63 20.59 -7.67
CA GLU A 103 -2.39 20.59 -8.47
C GLU A 103 -1.42 19.50 -8.01
N LEU A 104 -1.45 19.17 -6.72
CA LEU A 104 -0.70 18.06 -6.10
C LEU A 104 -1.52 16.76 -6.06
N GLY A 105 -2.76 16.80 -6.53
CA GLY A 105 -3.64 15.64 -6.64
C GLY A 105 -3.10 14.58 -7.61
N GLY A 106 -3.51 13.32 -7.43
CA GLY A 106 -3.09 12.22 -8.31
C GLY A 106 -1.66 11.71 -8.11
N HIS A 107 -0.81 12.43 -7.35
CA HIS A 107 0.57 12.02 -7.06
C HIS A 107 0.73 11.16 -5.80
N GLY A 108 -0.37 10.79 -5.14
CA GLY A 108 -0.33 9.95 -3.94
C GLY A 108 0.13 10.66 -2.66
N ILE A 109 0.29 11.98 -2.68
CA ILE A 109 0.76 12.78 -1.53
C ILE A 109 -0.12 12.61 -0.29
N GLY A 110 -1.44 12.60 -0.45
CA GLY A 110 -2.36 12.37 0.67
C GLY A 110 -2.17 10.99 1.32
N LYS A 111 -1.87 9.96 0.53
CA LYS A 111 -1.60 8.60 1.05
C LYS A 111 -0.28 8.57 1.83
N LEU A 112 0.72 9.30 1.35
CA LEU A 112 2.01 9.43 2.01
C LEU A 112 1.87 10.11 3.38
N LEU A 113 1.10 11.21 3.44
CA LEU A 113 0.78 11.90 4.69
C LEU A 113 0.01 11.00 5.66
N ALA A 114 -1.03 10.31 5.18
CA ALA A 114 -1.82 9.38 5.99
C ALA A 114 -0.95 8.26 6.58
N LYS A 115 -0.10 7.65 5.75
CA LYS A 115 0.84 6.62 6.21
C LYS A 115 1.78 7.14 7.30
N ALA A 116 2.37 8.31 7.10
CA ALA A 116 3.29 8.91 8.06
C ALA A 116 2.60 9.20 9.41
N ALA A 117 1.36 9.69 9.38
CA ALA A 117 0.56 9.95 10.58
C ALA A 117 0.22 8.66 11.34
N LEU A 118 -0.20 7.61 10.64
CA LEU A 118 -0.51 6.31 11.24
C LEU A 118 0.75 5.64 11.82
N GLU A 119 1.87 5.66 11.11
CA GLU A 119 3.15 5.15 11.60
C GLU A 119 3.67 5.96 12.80
N TYR A 120 3.40 7.26 12.85
CA TYR A 120 3.72 8.09 14.01
C TYR A 120 2.91 7.62 15.23
N ALA A 121 1.61 7.39 15.10
CA ALA A 121 0.80 6.88 16.20
C ALA A 121 1.33 5.55 16.74
N LEU A 122 1.64 4.60 15.86
CA LEU A 122 2.17 3.29 16.28
C LEU A 122 3.53 3.38 16.96
N ARG A 123 4.44 4.20 16.44
CA ARG A 123 5.78 4.38 17.03
C ARG A 123 5.72 5.01 18.42
N ASN A 124 4.71 5.82 18.68
CA ASN A 124 4.49 6.45 19.98
C ASN A 124 3.54 5.65 20.89
N GLY A 125 3.08 4.47 20.47
CA GLY A 125 2.17 3.63 21.25
C GLY A 125 0.78 4.25 21.46
N LEU A 126 0.34 5.13 20.56
CA LEU A 126 -0.94 5.82 20.63
C LEU A 126 -2.04 5.00 19.97
N PHE A 127 -3.25 5.04 20.54
CA PHE A 127 -4.45 4.60 19.85
C PHE A 127 -4.90 5.65 18.83
N ILE A 128 -5.68 5.25 17.83
CA ILE A 128 -6.05 6.12 16.71
C ILE A 128 -7.56 6.25 16.63
N ILE A 129 -8.05 7.48 16.47
CA ILE A 129 -9.43 7.77 16.05
C ILE A 129 -9.36 8.55 14.74
N ILE A 130 -10.12 8.12 13.75
CA ILE A 130 -10.10 8.72 12.41
C ILE A 130 -11.46 9.38 12.14
N HIS A 131 -11.47 10.71 12.10
CA HIS A 131 -12.64 11.49 11.66
C HIS A 131 -12.63 11.75 10.15
N CYS A 132 -11.45 11.72 9.53
CA CYS A 132 -11.30 11.97 8.10
C CYS A 132 -11.70 10.75 7.25
N ASP A 133 -12.75 10.88 6.44
CA ASP A 133 -13.23 9.84 5.51
C ASP A 133 -12.12 9.36 4.55
N PHE A 134 -11.27 10.27 4.10
CA PHE A 134 -10.16 9.92 3.20
C PHE A 134 -9.20 8.93 3.86
N VAL A 135 -8.82 9.19 5.11
CA VAL A 135 -7.87 8.34 5.86
C VAL A 135 -8.53 7.02 6.23
N LYS A 136 -9.82 7.03 6.57
CA LYS A 136 -10.60 5.82 6.82
C LYS A 136 -10.61 4.90 5.59
N ASN A 137 -10.98 5.42 4.43
CA ASN A 137 -10.95 4.68 3.16
C ASN A 137 -9.52 4.23 2.79
N TYR A 138 -8.50 5.05 3.10
CA TYR A 138 -7.12 4.66 2.88
C TYR A 138 -6.74 3.41 3.69
N VAL A 139 -7.07 3.38 4.99
CA VAL A 139 -6.80 2.23 5.86
C VAL A 139 -7.56 1.00 5.38
N GLU A 140 -8.86 1.11 5.13
CA GLU A 140 -9.70 -0.02 4.70
C GLU A 140 -9.20 -0.66 3.39
N LYS A 141 -8.78 0.18 2.43
CA LYS A 141 -8.42 -0.27 1.08
C LYS A 141 -6.97 -0.71 0.95
N TYR A 142 -6.04 -0.01 1.59
CA TYR A 142 -4.60 -0.19 1.33
C TYR A 142 -3.85 -0.80 2.49
N GLU A 143 -4.21 -0.47 3.74
CA GLU A 143 -3.44 -0.85 4.91
C GLU A 143 -4.33 -1.34 6.07
N PRO A 144 -5.08 -2.45 5.88
CA PRO A 144 -6.07 -2.92 6.85
C PRO A 144 -5.45 -3.39 8.17
N HIS A 145 -4.12 -3.51 8.24
CA HIS A 145 -3.41 -3.89 9.45
C HIS A 145 -3.47 -2.81 10.55
N TYR A 146 -3.66 -1.54 10.19
CA TYR A 146 -3.85 -0.45 11.16
C TYR A 146 -5.18 -0.54 11.91
N SER A 147 -6.18 -1.25 11.37
CA SER A 147 -7.51 -1.41 11.98
C SER A 147 -7.51 -1.99 13.40
N LYS A 148 -6.41 -2.63 13.82
CA LYS A 148 -6.25 -3.14 15.19
C LYS A 148 -6.02 -2.05 16.24
N TYR A 149 -5.50 -0.90 15.81
CA TYR A 149 -5.14 0.23 16.67
C TYR A 149 -6.16 1.37 16.60
N ILE A 150 -7.16 1.23 15.71
CA ILE A 150 -8.22 2.21 15.53
C ILE A 150 -9.35 1.89 16.49
N LEU A 151 -9.67 2.86 17.33
CA LEU A 151 -10.83 2.81 18.22
C LEU A 151 -12.10 3.12 17.41
N LYS A 152 -13.17 2.36 17.68
CA LYS A 152 -14.48 2.50 17.04
C LYS A 152 -15.42 3.32 17.89
#